data_AF-Q4Z8S9-F1
#
_entry.id   AF-Q4Z8S9-F1
#
_cell.length_a   1.000
_cell.length_b   1.000
_cell.length_c   1.000
_cell.angle_alpha   90.00
_cell.angle_beta   90.00
_cell.angle_gamma   90.00
#
_symmetry.space_group_name_H-M   'P 1'
#
loop_
_entity.id
_entity.type
_entity.pdbx_description
1 polymer ?
#
loop_
_entity_poly.entity_id
_entity_poly.type
_entity_poly.pdbx_seq_one_letter_code
_entity_poly.pdbx_strand_id
1 'polypeptide(L)'
;VGTGYGRVNVPFANRAITEIACHARGANYMVGPSVRTILDMGGQDCKVIRCDEKGKVQNFIMNDKCAAGTGRGMEVIADTLGVPIEDIGRRSFEIADEPGAVSNVCTVFAKSEATALLKAGWSVNRVLAAYCAAMAERVVGLIERMGVERDFFITGGVAKN
;
A
#
# COMPACT_ATOMS: atom_id res chain seq x y z
N VAL A 1 9.34 -13.76 -19.09
CA VAL A 1 8.58 -14.21 -17.89
C VAL A 1 7.34 -13.34 -17.77
N GLY A 2 6.16 -13.93 -17.58
CA GLY A 2 4.93 -13.23 -17.24
C GLY A 2 4.67 -13.29 -15.74
N THR A 3 4.24 -12.18 -15.14
CA THR A 3 3.93 -12.06 -13.70
C THR A 3 2.70 -11.15 -13.49
N GLY A 4 2.30 -10.93 -12.24
CA GLY A 4 1.10 -10.18 -11.87
C GLY A 4 -0.19 -10.98 -11.98
N TYR A 5 -1.31 -10.28 -11.73
CA TYR A 5 -2.67 -10.82 -11.80
C TYR A 5 -2.96 -11.46 -13.17
N GLY A 6 -2.60 -10.77 -14.25
CA GLY A 6 -2.84 -11.20 -15.63
C GLY A 6 -1.81 -12.18 -16.21
N ARG A 7 -0.87 -12.73 -15.43
CA ARG A 7 0.28 -13.50 -15.95
C ARG A 7 -0.09 -14.67 -16.88
N VAL A 8 -1.26 -15.28 -16.68
CA VAL A 8 -1.75 -16.41 -17.49
C VAL A 8 -2.27 -15.98 -18.86
N ASN A 9 -2.56 -14.68 -19.04
CA ASN A 9 -3.06 -14.09 -20.28
C ASN A 9 -1.93 -13.53 -21.16
N VAL A 10 -0.66 -13.88 -20.88
CA VAL A 10 0.51 -13.40 -21.61
C VAL A 10 1.06 -14.54 -22.49
N PRO A 11 0.53 -14.74 -23.72
CA PRO A 11 0.81 -15.93 -24.53
C PRO A 11 2.27 -16.04 -24.99
N PHE A 12 3.00 -14.93 -25.01
CA PHE A 12 4.41 -14.89 -25.42
C PHE A 12 5.39 -15.12 -24.26
N ALA A 13 4.92 -15.32 -23.03
CA ALA A 13 5.79 -15.55 -21.89
C ALA A 13 6.29 -17.01 -21.85
N ASN A 14 7.62 -17.22 -21.83
CA ASN A 14 8.18 -18.58 -21.70
C ASN A 14 7.85 -19.25 -20.36
N ARG A 15 7.59 -18.46 -19.31
CA ARG A 15 7.28 -18.91 -17.94
C ARG A 15 6.30 -17.93 -17.30
N ALA A 16 5.32 -18.45 -16.59
CA ALA A 16 4.45 -17.69 -15.69
C ALA A 16 4.93 -17.87 -14.24
N ILE A 17 5.26 -16.77 -13.55
CA ILE A 17 5.74 -16.78 -12.16
C ILE A 17 4.83 -15.86 -11.34
N THR A 18 4.59 -16.20 -10.08
CA THR A 18 3.76 -15.37 -9.20
C THR A 18 4.43 -14.02 -8.94
N GLU A 19 3.64 -12.96 -8.82
CA GLU A 19 4.16 -11.64 -8.45
C GLU A 19 4.82 -11.66 -7.07
N ILE A 20 4.30 -12.44 -6.12
CA ILE A 20 4.91 -12.62 -4.80
C ILE A 20 6.37 -13.08 -4.92
N ALA A 21 6.65 -14.08 -5.77
CA ALA A 21 8.01 -14.55 -6.01
C ALA A 21 8.86 -13.52 -6.75
N CYS A 22 8.27 -12.80 -7.72
CA CYS A 22 8.96 -11.73 -8.45
C CYS A 22 9.33 -10.55 -7.54
N HIS A 23 8.44 -10.11 -6.65
CA HIS A 23 8.68 -9.04 -5.69
C HIS A 23 9.73 -9.44 -4.66
N ALA A 24 9.66 -10.65 -4.09
CA ALA A 24 10.69 -11.15 -3.18
C ALA A 24 12.07 -11.21 -3.85
N ARG A 25 12.14 -11.73 -5.08
CA ARG A 25 13.40 -11.80 -5.85
C ARG A 25 13.92 -10.41 -6.23
N GLY A 26 13.04 -9.50 -6.62
CA GLY A 26 13.39 -8.12 -6.95
C GLY A 26 13.92 -7.34 -5.74
N ALA A 27 13.24 -7.46 -4.58
CA ALA A 27 13.70 -6.85 -3.34
C ALA A 27 15.08 -7.39 -2.92
N ASN A 28 15.28 -8.71 -2.98
CA ASN A 28 16.57 -9.34 -2.69
C ASN A 28 17.67 -8.89 -3.65
N TYR A 29 17.34 -8.64 -4.92
CA TYR A 29 18.28 -8.09 -5.90
C TYR A 29 18.66 -6.62 -5.61
N MET A 30 17.70 -5.80 -5.21
CA MET A 30 17.92 -4.36 -4.96
C MET A 30 18.57 -4.07 -3.61
N VAL A 31 18.16 -4.76 -2.56
CA VAL A 31 18.63 -4.53 -1.18
C VAL A 31 19.80 -5.45 -0.83
N GLY A 32 19.81 -6.67 -1.40
CA GLY A 32 20.77 -7.71 -1.08
C GLY A 32 20.19 -8.83 -0.21
N PRO A 33 21.03 -9.80 0.19
CA PRO A 33 20.61 -11.03 0.86
C PRO A 33 20.08 -10.83 2.29
N SER A 34 20.13 -9.62 2.83
CA SER A 34 19.69 -9.32 4.19
C SER A 34 18.19 -9.01 4.29
N VAL A 35 17.52 -8.62 3.20
CA VAL A 35 16.07 -8.34 3.21
C VAL A 35 15.27 -9.55 3.69
N ARG A 36 14.36 -9.34 4.64
CA ARG A 36 13.49 -10.41 5.20
C ARG A 36 12.02 -10.14 5.06
N THR A 37 11.64 -8.87 4.94
CA THR A 37 10.23 -8.46 4.91
C THR A 37 9.99 -7.54 3.72
N ILE A 38 9.07 -7.91 2.85
CA ILE A 38 8.66 -7.07 1.72
C ILE A 38 7.19 -6.71 1.91
N LEU A 39 6.86 -5.43 1.80
CA LEU A 39 5.50 -4.95 1.67
C LEU A 39 5.26 -4.55 0.22
N ASP A 40 4.36 -5.23 -0.48
CA ASP A 40 3.89 -4.84 -1.80
C ASP A 40 2.55 -4.12 -1.68
N MET A 41 2.56 -2.82 -1.95
CA MET A 41 1.37 -1.96 -1.91
C MET A 41 0.86 -1.68 -3.33
N GLY A 42 -0.03 -2.56 -3.78
CA GLY A 42 -0.66 -2.49 -5.09
C GLY A 42 -1.90 -1.58 -5.13
N GLY A 43 -2.53 -1.55 -6.31
CA GLY A 43 -3.77 -0.81 -6.52
C GLY A 43 -4.99 -1.49 -5.91
N GLN A 44 -5.08 -2.82 -5.99
CA GLN A 44 -6.27 -3.57 -5.58
C GLN A 44 -6.05 -4.47 -4.37
N ASP A 45 -4.79 -4.76 -4.07
CA ASP A 45 -4.39 -5.59 -2.94
C ASP A 45 -3.13 -5.03 -2.29
N CYS A 46 -2.84 -5.54 -1.11
CA CYS A 46 -1.54 -5.37 -0.46
C CYS A 46 -1.05 -6.70 0.09
N LYS A 47 0.27 -6.91 0.07
CA LYS A 47 0.90 -8.18 0.43
C LYS A 47 2.07 -7.92 1.35
N VAL A 48 2.20 -8.74 2.39
CA VAL A 48 3.41 -8.81 3.21
C VAL A 48 4.06 -10.16 2.90
N ILE A 49 5.35 -10.15 2.59
CA ILE A 49 6.09 -11.30 2.08
C ILE A 49 7.33 -11.49 2.92
N ARG A 50 7.54 -12.70 3.42
CA ARG A 50 8.81 -13.16 4.00
C ARG A 50 9.64 -13.86 2.94
N CYS A 51 10.93 -13.58 2.91
CA CYS A 51 11.87 -14.33 2.08
C CYS A 51 13.14 -14.72 2.84
N ASP A 52 13.82 -15.74 2.32
CA ASP A 52 15.17 -16.11 2.78
C ASP A 52 16.26 -15.27 2.11
N GLU A 53 17.52 -15.57 2.43
CA GLU A 53 18.69 -14.85 1.92
C GLU A 53 18.86 -14.93 0.39
N LYS A 54 18.19 -15.88 -0.27
CA LYS A 54 18.19 -16.04 -1.72
C LYS A 54 16.96 -15.38 -2.37
N GLY A 55 16.12 -14.72 -1.59
CA GLY A 55 14.88 -14.11 -2.06
C GLY A 55 13.79 -15.13 -2.38
N LYS A 56 13.88 -16.36 -1.87
CA LYS A 56 12.81 -17.35 -2.01
C LYS A 56 11.77 -17.09 -0.92
N VAL A 57 10.51 -17.06 -1.34
CA VAL A 57 9.36 -16.80 -0.47
C VAL A 57 9.23 -17.92 0.57
N GLN A 58 9.19 -17.53 1.84
CA GLN A 58 9.00 -18.42 2.99
C GLN A 58 7.54 -18.40 3.46
N ASN A 59 6.94 -17.22 3.49
CA ASN A 59 5.55 -17.02 3.87
C ASN A 59 5.01 -15.73 3.23
N PHE A 60 3.70 -15.62 3.08
CA PHE A 60 3.07 -14.36 2.68
C PHE A 60 1.64 -14.26 3.24
N ILE A 61 1.17 -13.04 3.44
CA ILE A 61 -0.22 -12.72 3.75
C ILE A 61 -0.65 -11.58 2.85
N MET A 62 -1.93 -11.53 2.51
CA MET A 62 -2.46 -10.52 1.62
C MET A 62 -3.85 -10.07 2.05
N ASN A 63 -4.17 -8.84 1.69
CA ASN A 63 -5.53 -8.31 1.71
C ASN A 63 -5.93 -7.99 0.28
N ASP A 64 -6.80 -8.82 -0.29
CA ASP A 64 -7.26 -8.78 -1.69
C ASP A 64 -8.77 -8.54 -1.83
N LYS A 65 -9.51 -8.57 -0.72
CA LYS A 65 -10.97 -8.41 -0.71
C LYS A 65 -11.42 -6.98 -0.44
N CYS A 66 -10.54 -6.12 0.06
CA CYS A 66 -10.91 -4.80 0.54
C CYS A 66 -10.03 -3.70 -0.06
N ALA A 67 -10.67 -2.65 -0.57
CA ALA A 67 -9.98 -1.46 -1.06
C ALA A 67 -9.32 -0.64 0.06
N ALA A 68 -9.73 -0.81 1.32
CA ALA A 68 -9.09 -0.15 2.45
C ALA A 68 -7.66 -0.70 2.62
N GLY A 69 -6.68 0.20 2.67
CA GLY A 69 -5.27 -0.17 2.73
C GLY A 69 -4.66 -0.52 1.36
N THR A 70 -5.24 -0.04 0.25
CA THR A 70 -4.73 -0.25 -1.13
C THR A 70 -4.73 1.06 -1.92
N GLY A 71 -4.08 1.09 -3.09
CA GLY A 71 -4.09 2.25 -3.98
C GLY A 71 -5.49 2.67 -4.44
N ARG A 72 -6.46 1.75 -4.55
CA ARG A 72 -7.84 2.08 -4.87
C ARG A 72 -8.50 2.93 -3.79
N GLY A 73 -8.12 2.75 -2.53
CA GLY A 73 -8.55 3.62 -1.44
C GLY A 73 -8.02 5.05 -1.62
N MET A 74 -6.73 5.17 -1.97
CA MET A 74 -6.07 6.44 -2.26
C MET A 74 -6.76 7.17 -3.42
N GLU A 75 -7.06 6.48 -4.52
CA GLU A 75 -7.78 7.05 -5.68
C GLU A 75 -9.15 7.63 -5.27
N VAL A 76 -9.93 6.88 -4.47
CA VAL A 76 -11.26 7.35 -4.04
C VAL A 76 -11.17 8.63 -3.20
N ILE A 77 -10.16 8.74 -2.33
CA ILE A 77 -9.94 9.95 -1.53
C ILE A 77 -9.39 11.09 -2.39
N ALA A 78 -8.47 10.81 -3.31
CA ALA A 78 -7.95 11.77 -4.28
C ALA A 78 -9.10 12.45 -5.04
N ASP A 79 -9.98 11.62 -5.62
CA ASP A 79 -11.15 12.06 -6.38
C ASP A 79 -12.13 12.85 -5.51
N THR A 80 -12.36 12.40 -4.26
CA THR A 80 -13.28 13.07 -3.33
C THR A 80 -12.80 14.46 -2.96
N LEU A 81 -11.48 14.63 -2.80
CA LEU A 81 -10.87 15.89 -2.40
C LEU A 81 -10.45 16.77 -3.59
N GLY A 82 -10.62 16.28 -4.82
CA GLY A 82 -10.26 16.99 -6.05
C GLY A 82 -8.75 17.21 -6.18
N VAL A 83 -7.94 16.22 -5.79
CA VAL A 83 -6.48 16.30 -5.82
C VAL A 83 -5.89 15.19 -6.69
N PRO A 84 -4.81 15.45 -7.45
CA PRO A 84 -4.05 14.38 -8.10
C PRO A 84 -3.53 13.38 -7.05
N ILE A 85 -3.59 12.08 -7.36
CA ILE A 85 -3.13 11.03 -6.43
C ILE A 85 -1.64 11.17 -6.11
N GLU A 86 -0.85 11.65 -7.06
CA GLU A 86 0.60 11.88 -6.95
C GLU A 86 0.93 13.02 -5.98
N ASP A 87 -0.02 13.91 -5.70
CA ASP A 87 0.16 15.04 -4.79
C ASP A 87 -0.19 14.69 -3.33
N ILE A 88 -0.81 13.53 -3.07
CA ILE A 88 -1.34 13.19 -1.73
C ILE A 88 -0.24 13.25 -0.67
N GLY A 89 0.88 12.56 -0.89
CA GLY A 89 1.96 12.43 0.08
C GLY A 89 2.53 13.78 0.45
N ARG A 90 3.02 14.53 -0.54
CA ARG A 90 3.55 15.90 -0.35
C ARG A 90 2.56 16.79 0.40
N ARG A 91 1.30 16.84 -0.04
CA ARG A 91 0.28 17.71 0.56
C ARG A 91 -0.13 17.27 1.96
N SER A 92 -0.06 15.97 2.26
CA SER A 92 -0.33 15.45 3.60
C SER A 92 0.70 15.92 4.64
N PHE A 93 1.93 16.27 4.21
CA PHE A 93 2.96 16.85 5.08
C PHE A 93 2.91 18.39 5.15
N GLU A 94 2.09 19.05 4.34
CA GLU A 94 1.91 20.51 4.34
C GLU A 94 0.89 20.95 5.40
N ILE A 95 1.12 20.54 6.64
CA ILE A 95 0.30 20.84 7.83
C ILE A 95 1.21 21.09 9.03
N ALA A 96 0.71 21.84 10.03
CA ALA A 96 1.47 22.12 11.24
C ALA A 96 1.47 20.93 12.22
N ASP A 97 0.31 20.31 12.42
CA ASP A 97 0.09 19.25 13.40
C ASP A 97 -0.62 18.06 12.76
N GLU A 98 -0.06 16.86 12.93
CA GLU A 98 -0.64 15.62 12.41
C GLU A 98 -1.99 15.33 13.09
N PRO A 99 -3.09 15.20 12.33
CA PRO A 99 -4.39 14.89 12.88
C PRO A 99 -4.51 13.40 13.21
N GLY A 100 -5.48 13.06 14.07
CA GLY A 100 -5.89 11.67 14.24
C GLY A 100 -6.41 11.07 12.93
N ALA A 101 -6.25 9.75 12.79
CA ALA A 101 -6.72 9.01 11.63
C ALA A 101 -8.24 9.07 11.48
N VAL A 102 -8.72 9.17 10.23
CA VAL A 102 -10.12 8.86 9.90
C VAL A 102 -10.35 7.34 9.97
N SER A 103 -11.61 6.91 9.82
CA SER A 103 -11.98 5.49 9.74
C SER A 103 -11.13 4.73 8.72
N ASN A 104 -10.43 3.70 9.18
CA ASN A 104 -9.61 2.80 8.36
C ASN A 104 -10.31 1.45 8.04
N VAL A 105 -11.58 1.30 8.45
CA VAL A 105 -12.35 0.06 8.33
C VAL A 105 -12.84 -0.17 6.89
N CYS A 106 -13.37 0.87 6.26
CA CYS A 106 -13.93 0.81 4.92
C CYS A 106 -13.72 2.13 4.18
N THR A 107 -13.26 2.06 2.93
CA THR A 107 -13.05 3.25 2.08
C THR A 107 -14.32 4.11 1.93
N VAL A 108 -15.51 3.51 1.95
CA VAL A 108 -16.78 4.25 1.88
C VAL A 108 -17.01 5.10 3.13
N PHE A 109 -16.70 4.57 4.31
CA PHE A 109 -16.80 5.33 5.55
C PHE A 109 -15.71 6.39 5.64
N ALA A 110 -14.47 6.05 5.28
CA ALA A 110 -13.37 7.01 5.19
C ALA A 110 -13.72 8.20 4.30
N LYS A 111 -14.30 7.95 3.11
CA LYS A 111 -14.80 8.99 2.20
C LYS A 111 -15.88 9.86 2.84
N SER A 112 -16.83 9.24 3.53
CA SER A 112 -17.95 9.94 4.15
C SER A 112 -17.47 10.85 5.27
N GLU A 113 -16.53 10.36 6.09
CA GLU A 113 -15.87 11.12 7.16
C GLU A 113 -14.98 12.24 6.61
N ALA A 114 -14.17 11.98 5.59
CA ALA A 114 -13.37 12.99 4.91
C ALA A 114 -14.24 14.15 4.38
N THR A 115 -15.39 13.82 3.78
CA THR A 115 -16.37 14.82 3.31
C THR A 115 -16.96 15.62 4.47
N ALA A 116 -17.23 14.97 5.62
CA ALA A 116 -17.73 15.65 6.80
C ALA A 116 -16.69 16.61 7.40
N LEU A 117 -15.41 16.22 7.44
CA LEU A 117 -14.31 17.07 7.92
C LEU A 117 -14.11 18.30 7.04
N LEU A 118 -14.19 18.15 5.71
CA LEU A 118 -14.17 19.29 4.80
C LEU A 118 -15.33 20.27 5.08
N LYS A 119 -16.55 19.75 5.28
CA LYS A 119 -17.71 20.58 5.65
C LYS A 119 -17.55 21.26 7.01
N ALA A 120 -16.80 20.65 7.93
CA ALA A 120 -16.44 21.22 9.21
C ALA A 120 -15.29 22.26 9.12
N GLY A 121 -14.82 22.59 7.92
CA GLY A 121 -13.82 23.63 7.68
C GLY A 121 -12.38 23.14 7.72
N TRP A 122 -12.13 21.82 7.76
CA TRP A 122 -10.77 21.30 7.65
C TRP A 122 -10.21 21.59 6.26
N SER A 123 -8.92 21.94 6.19
CA SER A 123 -8.23 22.06 4.92
C SER A 123 -8.08 20.69 4.25
N VAL A 124 -8.00 20.68 2.92
CA VAL A 124 -7.76 19.46 2.14
C VAL A 124 -6.51 18.73 2.60
N ASN A 125 -5.42 19.45 2.84
CA ASN A 125 -4.15 18.89 3.29
C ASN A 125 -4.29 18.19 4.65
N ARG A 126 -5.07 18.75 5.57
CA ARG A 126 -5.35 18.13 6.88
C ARG A 126 -6.18 16.86 6.75
N VAL A 127 -7.16 16.83 5.85
CA VAL A 127 -7.94 15.60 5.58
C VAL A 127 -7.08 14.52 4.91
N LEU A 128 -6.19 14.91 3.99
CA LEU A 128 -5.22 14.00 3.37
C LEU A 128 -4.30 13.36 4.42
N ALA A 129 -3.76 14.15 5.35
CA ALA A 129 -2.94 13.64 6.44
C ALA A 129 -3.68 12.63 7.31
N ALA A 130 -4.93 12.93 7.70
CA ALA A 130 -5.75 12.00 8.47
C ALA A 130 -6.01 10.68 7.72
N TYR A 131 -6.15 10.73 6.39
CA TYR A 131 -6.30 9.52 5.59
C TYR A 131 -5.00 8.74 5.40
N CYS A 132 -3.86 9.42 5.21
CA CYS A 132 -2.54 8.79 5.18
C CYS A 132 -2.24 8.04 6.49
N ALA A 133 -2.58 8.64 7.64
CA ALA A 133 -2.47 7.98 8.95
C ALA A 133 -3.36 6.72 9.02
N ALA A 134 -4.63 6.83 8.61
CA ALA A 134 -5.57 5.70 8.55
C ALA A 134 -5.04 4.54 7.66
N MET A 135 -4.43 4.88 6.52
CA MET A 135 -3.80 3.91 5.62
C MET A 135 -2.59 3.24 6.25
N ALA A 136 -1.71 4.01 6.89
CA ALA A 136 -0.53 3.49 7.58
C ALA A 136 -0.93 2.52 8.70
N GLU A 137 -1.88 2.89 9.57
CA GLU A 137 -2.39 2.02 10.64
C GLU A 137 -2.94 0.69 10.09
N ARG A 138 -3.71 0.76 9.00
CA ARG A 138 -4.29 -0.44 8.37
C ARG A 138 -3.24 -1.40 7.85
N VAL A 139 -2.16 -0.86 7.27
CA VAL A 139 -1.02 -1.60 6.72
C VAL A 139 -0.15 -2.16 7.84
N VAL A 140 0.12 -1.39 8.89
CA VAL A 140 0.84 -1.84 10.09
C VAL A 140 0.14 -3.04 10.71
N GLY A 141 -1.19 -2.99 10.88
CA GLY A 141 -1.94 -4.13 11.40
C GLY A 141 -1.87 -5.39 10.53
N LEU A 142 -1.66 -5.26 9.21
CA LEU A 142 -1.39 -6.41 8.34
C LEU A 142 0.03 -6.94 8.61
N ILE A 143 1.02 -6.06 8.62
CA ILE A 143 2.43 -6.39 8.85
C ILE A 143 2.63 -7.10 10.20
N GLU A 144 2.02 -6.61 11.27
CA GLU A 144 2.14 -7.18 12.62
C GLU A 144 1.64 -8.63 12.70
N ARG A 145 0.62 -8.99 11.91
CA ARG A 145 0.12 -10.38 11.84
C ARG A 145 1.15 -11.36 11.26
N MET A 146 2.07 -10.88 10.44
CA MET A 146 3.20 -11.67 9.92
C MET A 146 4.43 -11.63 10.84
N GLY A 147 4.54 -10.57 11.64
CA GLY A 147 5.76 -10.17 12.32
C GLY A 147 6.75 -9.49 11.37
N VAL A 148 7.51 -8.54 11.90
CA VAL A 148 8.54 -7.80 11.15
C VAL A 148 9.92 -8.34 11.51
N GLU A 149 10.73 -8.66 10.52
CA GLU A 149 12.19 -8.74 10.69
C GLU A 149 12.84 -7.54 10.02
N ARG A 150 14.04 -7.23 10.52
CA ARG A 150 14.90 -6.17 10.00
C ARG A 150 15.17 -6.36 8.51
N ASP A 151 15.53 -5.26 7.87
CA ASP A 151 15.66 -5.11 6.43
C ASP A 151 14.31 -5.33 5.73
N PHE A 152 13.50 -4.28 5.87
CA PHE A 152 12.16 -4.13 5.36
C PHE A 152 12.18 -3.33 4.05
N PHE A 153 11.47 -3.81 3.03
CA PHE A 153 11.44 -3.17 1.72
C PHE A 153 10.01 -2.98 1.21
N ILE A 154 9.69 -1.79 0.70
CA ILE A 154 8.37 -1.48 0.14
C ILE A 154 8.44 -1.48 -1.38
N THR A 155 7.46 -2.12 -2.00
CA THR A 155 7.25 -2.17 -3.45
C THR A 155 5.81 -1.79 -3.79
N GLY A 156 5.50 -1.70 -5.08
CA GLY A 156 4.15 -1.37 -5.56
C GLY A 156 3.97 0.13 -5.82
N GLY A 157 2.85 0.50 -6.44
CA GLY A 157 2.60 1.86 -6.89
C GLY A 157 2.44 2.86 -5.74
N VAL A 158 1.81 2.44 -4.64
CA VAL A 158 1.58 3.29 -3.46
C VAL A 158 2.89 3.63 -2.75
N ALA A 159 3.97 2.87 -2.96
CA ALA A 159 5.29 3.16 -2.39
C ALA A 159 5.91 4.48 -2.90
N LYS A 160 5.33 5.09 -3.94
CA LYS A 160 5.75 6.38 -4.48
C LYS A 160 5.10 7.59 -3.78
N ASN A 161 4.15 7.33 -2.89
CA ASN A 161 3.46 8.35 -2.10
C ASN A 161 4.36 8.86 -0.98
#